data_AF-A0A965QJ23-F1
#
_entry.id   AF-A0A965QJ23-F1
#
_cell.length_a   1.000
_cell.length_b   1.000
_cell.length_c   1.000
_cell.angle_alpha   90.00
_cell.angle_beta   90.00
_cell.angle_gamma   90.00
#
_symmetry.space_group_name_H-M   'P 1'
#
loop_
_entity.id
_entity.type
_entity.pdbx_description
1 polymer ?
#
loop_
_entity_poly.entity_id
_entity_poly.type
_entity_poly.pdbx_seq_one_letter_code
_entity_poly.pdbx_strand_id
1 'polypeptide(L)'
;MSFFSKLFTKENKESLDQGLAKTKESFFGKLTKAIAGKSTVDADVLDNLEEILITGDVGVSTTVKIIKNIEERVKRDKYVSTSELNTLLKEEVAQLLQKAETKDPKSNSTPYVIMVVGVNGVGKTTTIGKLAHHFKT
;
A
#
# COMPACT_ATOMS: atom_id res chain seq x y z
N MET A 1 7.46 -21.96 0.43
CA MET A 1 6.41 -21.04 -0.06
C MET A 1 6.20 -19.99 1.02
N SER A 2 6.19 -18.71 0.66
CA SER A 2 6.16 -17.61 1.64
C SER A 2 4.84 -17.59 2.41
N PHE A 3 4.88 -17.22 3.70
CA PHE A 3 3.70 -17.03 4.56
C PHE A 3 2.64 -16.16 3.89
N PHE A 4 3.08 -15.14 3.14
CA PHE A 4 2.20 -14.21 2.41
C PHE A 4 1.62 -14.78 1.11
N SER A 5 2.29 -15.75 0.47
CA SER A 5 1.83 -16.29 -0.81
C SER A 5 0.55 -17.15 -0.70
N LYS A 6 0.28 -17.71 0.49
CA LYS A 6 -0.98 -18.42 0.78
C LYS A 6 -2.14 -17.47 1.14
N LEU A 7 -1.86 -16.18 1.38
CA LEU A 7 -2.89 -15.19 1.70
C LEU A 7 -3.60 -14.62 0.47
N PHE A 8 -3.14 -14.89 -0.76
CA PHE A 8 -3.75 -14.32 -1.99
C PHE A 8 -4.49 -15.38 -2.84
N THR A 9 -5.47 -16.07 -2.25
CA THR A 9 -6.48 -16.82 -3.02
C THR A 9 -7.53 -15.88 -3.61
N LYS A 10 -8.37 -16.36 -4.54
CA LYS A 10 -9.43 -15.54 -5.16
C LYS A 10 -10.44 -15.01 -4.12
N GLU A 11 -10.84 -15.83 -3.14
CA GLU A 11 -11.68 -15.40 -2.00
C GLU A 11 -10.98 -14.36 -1.12
N ASN A 12 -9.67 -14.53 -0.87
CA ASN A 12 -8.92 -13.56 -0.07
C ASN A 12 -8.75 -12.22 -0.80
N LYS A 13 -8.76 -12.21 -2.14
CA LYS A 13 -8.76 -10.98 -2.93
C LYS A 13 -10.07 -10.20 -2.75
N GLU A 14 -11.21 -10.87 -2.80
CA GLU A 14 -12.51 -10.22 -2.59
C GLU A 14 -12.64 -9.65 -1.17
N SER A 15 -12.21 -10.42 -0.16
CA SER A 15 -12.18 -9.94 1.23
C SER A 15 -11.23 -8.74 1.41
N LEU A 16 -10.08 -8.75 0.75
CA LEU A 16 -9.14 -7.63 0.75
C LEU A 16 -9.73 -6.38 0.08
N ASP A 17 -10.33 -6.54 -1.11
CA ASP A 17 -10.98 -5.46 -1.84
C ASP A 17 -12.11 -4.84 -1.01
N GLN A 18 -12.91 -5.67 -0.33
CA GLN A 18 -13.95 -5.19 0.58
C GLN A 18 -13.38 -4.46 1.80
N GLY A 19 -12.32 -4.99 2.42
CA GLY A 19 -11.66 -4.37 3.57
C GLY A 19 -11.03 -3.00 3.25
N LEU A 20 -10.56 -2.82 2.01
CA LEU A 20 -9.96 -1.58 1.52
C LEU A 20 -10.94 -0.64 0.82
N ALA A 21 -12.21 -1.03 0.65
CA ALA A 21 -13.18 -0.30 -0.16
C ALA A 21 -13.33 1.17 0.26
N LYS A 22 -13.46 1.45 1.57
CA LYS A 22 -13.61 2.81 2.11
C LYS A 22 -12.38 3.68 1.84
N THR A 23 -11.18 3.14 2.08
CA THR A 23 -9.92 3.84 1.82
C THR A 23 -9.75 4.13 0.33
N LYS A 24 -10.08 3.15 -0.53
CA LYS A 24 -10.04 3.30 -1.98
C LYS A 24 -11.01 4.39 -2.44
N GLU A 25 -12.27 4.35 -2.00
CA GLU A 25 -13.27 5.36 -2.37
C GLU A 25 -12.85 6.78 -1.94
N SER A 26 -12.39 6.94 -0.69
CA SER A 26 -11.92 8.23 -0.18
C SER A 26 -10.71 8.75 -0.98
N PHE A 27 -9.72 7.89 -1.22
CA PHE A 27 -8.49 8.25 -1.93
C PHE A 27 -8.77 8.60 -3.40
N PHE A 28 -9.51 7.74 -4.12
CA PHE A 28 -9.88 7.99 -5.51
C PHE A 28 -10.75 9.22 -5.65
N GLY A 29 -11.70 9.45 -4.74
CA GLY A 29 -12.54 10.64 -4.74
C GLY A 29 -11.74 11.93 -4.63
N LYS A 30 -10.71 11.96 -3.77
CA LYS A 30 -9.79 13.10 -3.66
C LYS A 30 -8.93 13.26 -4.93
N LEU A 31 -8.36 12.15 -5.42
CA LEU A 31 -7.49 12.16 -6.59
C LEU A 31 -8.21 12.63 -7.85
N THR A 32 -9.42 12.11 -8.12
CA THR A 32 -10.23 12.51 -9.26
C THR A 32 -10.57 14.01 -9.22
N LYS A 33 -10.81 14.58 -8.04
CA LYS A 33 -11.04 16.02 -7.88
C LYS A 33 -9.77 16.83 -8.16
N ALA A 34 -8.62 16.38 -7.68
CA ALA A 34 -7.33 17.06 -7.89
C ALA A 34 -6.91 17.12 -9.37
N ILE A 35 -7.26 16.11 -10.17
CA ILE A 35 -6.91 16.06 -11.60
C ILE A 35 -8.04 16.54 -12.52
N ALA A 36 -9.18 16.96 -11.97
CA ALA A 36 -10.33 17.38 -12.77
C ALA A 36 -9.98 18.62 -13.62
N GLY A 37 -10.18 18.51 -14.94
CA GLY A 37 -9.86 19.59 -15.89
C GLY A 37 -8.37 19.71 -16.23
N LYS A 38 -7.51 18.83 -15.73
CA LYS A 38 -6.08 18.75 -16.07
C LYS A 38 -5.84 17.59 -17.05
N SER A 39 -5.17 17.85 -18.16
CA SER A 39 -4.82 16.83 -19.18
C SER A 39 -3.46 16.18 -18.94
N THR A 40 -2.56 16.89 -18.27
CA THR A 40 -1.17 16.46 -18.01
C THR A 40 -0.83 16.54 -16.54
N VAL A 41 0.15 15.74 -16.11
CA VAL A 41 0.74 15.81 -14.77
C VAL A 41 1.73 16.98 -14.71
N ASP A 42 1.31 18.09 -14.14
CA ASP A 42 2.11 19.29 -13.88
C ASP A 42 2.45 19.42 -12.37
N ALA A 43 3.16 20.49 -11.99
CA ALA A 43 3.54 20.74 -10.60
C ALA A 43 2.30 20.82 -9.68
N ASP A 44 1.25 21.52 -10.10
CA ASP A 44 0.01 21.63 -9.32
C ASP A 44 -0.62 20.25 -9.05
N VAL A 45 -0.64 19.36 -10.05
CA VAL A 45 -1.16 18.00 -9.89
C VAL A 45 -0.34 17.20 -8.87
N LEU A 46 0.99 17.37 -8.88
CA LEU A 46 1.88 16.68 -7.95
C LEU A 46 1.77 17.22 -6.53
N ASP A 47 1.62 18.53 -6.35
CA ASP A 47 1.36 19.17 -5.05
C ASP A 47 0.03 18.68 -4.45
N ASN A 48 -1.03 18.61 -5.27
CA ASN A 48 -2.30 18.06 -4.81
C ASN A 48 -2.19 16.57 -4.45
N LEU A 49 -1.41 15.80 -5.23
CA LEU A 49 -1.17 14.38 -4.92
C LEU A 49 -0.41 14.22 -3.60
N GLU A 50 0.56 15.09 -3.31
CA GLU A 50 1.28 15.13 -2.04
C GLU A 50 0.31 15.32 -0.86
N GLU A 51 -0.58 16.31 -0.94
CA GLU A 51 -1.59 16.55 0.09
C GLU A 51 -2.50 15.33 0.30
N ILE A 52 -2.93 14.69 -0.79
CA ILE A 52 -3.77 13.49 -0.73
C ILE A 52 -3.06 12.34 -0.03
N LEU A 53 -1.77 12.13 -0.32
CA LEU A 53 -0.97 11.08 0.33
C LEU A 53 -0.74 11.37 1.82
N ILE A 54 -0.46 12.63 2.18
CA ILE A 54 -0.28 13.05 3.59
C ILE A 54 -1.59 12.86 4.37
N THR A 55 -2.71 13.33 3.83
CA THR A 55 -4.04 13.16 4.46
C THR A 55 -4.59 11.74 4.38
N GLY A 56 -3.91 10.85 3.66
CA GLY A 56 -4.20 9.42 3.54
C GLY A 56 -3.35 8.54 4.44
N ASP A 57 -2.71 9.10 5.47
CA ASP A 57 -1.89 8.40 6.47
C ASP A 57 -0.63 7.71 5.91
N VAL A 58 -0.12 8.14 4.75
CA VAL A 58 1.12 7.59 4.15
C VAL A 58 2.38 8.08 4.89
N GLY A 59 2.29 9.27 5.50
CA GLY A 59 3.37 9.92 6.23
C GLY A 59 4.33 10.72 5.34
N VAL A 60 4.80 11.85 5.86
CA VAL A 60 5.59 12.85 5.12
C VAL A 60 6.79 12.26 4.39
N SER A 61 7.64 11.49 5.09
CA SER A 61 8.87 10.95 4.50
C SER A 61 8.63 9.99 3.34
N THR A 62 7.52 9.25 3.38
CA THR A 62 7.16 8.29 2.35
C THR A 62 6.54 9.01 1.17
N THR A 63 5.65 9.97 1.43
CA THR A 63 5.05 10.83 0.40
C THR A 63 6.12 11.56 -0.41
N VAL A 64 7.08 12.22 0.25
CA VAL A 64 8.16 12.96 -0.44
C VAL A 64 8.95 12.04 -1.38
N LYS A 65 9.20 10.78 -0.97
CA LYS A 65 9.88 9.79 -1.83
C LYS A 65 9.03 9.42 -3.05
N ILE A 66 7.74 9.19 -2.85
CA ILE A 66 6.81 8.84 -3.94
C ILE A 66 6.74 9.99 -4.95
N ILE A 67 6.50 11.23 -4.48
CA ILE A 67 6.37 12.41 -5.35
C ILE A 67 7.65 12.66 -6.14
N LYS A 68 8.81 12.63 -5.48
CA LYS A 68 10.10 12.78 -6.16
C LYS A 68 10.31 11.75 -7.27
N ASN A 69 9.99 10.48 -7.03
CA ASN A 69 10.15 9.45 -8.05
C ASN A 69 9.18 9.67 -9.23
N ILE A 70 7.93 10.06 -8.95
CA ILE A 70 6.95 10.39 -9.99
C ILE A 70 7.43 11.59 -10.81
N GLU A 71 7.91 12.66 -10.17
CA GLU A 71 8.50 13.82 -10.86
C GLU A 71 9.65 13.42 -11.80
N GLU A 72 10.58 12.59 -11.34
CA GLU A 72 11.71 12.12 -12.13
C GLU A 72 11.24 11.31 -13.34
N ARG A 73 10.19 10.47 -13.19
CA ARG A 73 9.58 9.75 -14.31
C ARG A 73 8.89 10.70 -15.29
N VAL A 74 8.10 11.65 -14.82
CA VAL A 74 7.41 12.63 -15.66
C VAL A 74 8.42 13.46 -16.46
N LYS A 75 9.52 13.89 -15.85
CA LYS A 75 10.61 14.62 -16.51
C LYS A 75 11.28 13.79 -17.62
N ARG A 76 11.45 12.49 -17.41
CA ARG A 76 12.06 11.58 -18.40
C ARG A 76 11.11 11.27 -19.56
N ASP A 77 9.84 11.01 -19.25
CA ASP A 77 8.87 10.47 -20.21
C ASP A 77 8.15 11.61 -21.00
N LYS A 78 8.47 12.87 -20.69
CA LYS A 78 8.07 14.16 -21.33
C LYS A 78 6.56 14.46 -21.38
N TYR A 79 5.71 13.45 -21.47
CA TYR A 79 4.26 13.59 -21.45
C TYR A 79 3.66 12.44 -20.65
N VAL A 80 3.01 12.78 -19.54
CA VAL A 80 2.26 11.84 -18.71
C VAL A 80 0.87 12.40 -18.55
N SER A 81 -0.12 11.63 -18.96
CA SER A 81 -1.53 11.99 -18.81
C SER A 81 -1.97 11.83 -17.36
N THR A 82 -2.97 12.62 -16.93
CA THR A 82 -3.58 12.45 -15.62
C THR A 82 -4.26 11.08 -15.44
N SER A 83 -4.67 10.43 -16.54
CA SER A 83 -5.16 9.04 -16.53
C SER A 83 -4.10 7.99 -16.17
N GLU A 84 -2.83 8.26 -16.46
CA GLU A 84 -1.72 7.35 -16.18
C GLU A 84 -1.17 7.53 -14.75
N LEU A 85 -1.48 8.66 -14.10
CA LEU A 85 -0.98 9.00 -12.78
C LEU A 85 -1.29 7.92 -11.73
N ASN A 86 -2.50 7.35 -11.75
CA ASN A 86 -2.88 6.28 -10.83
C ASN A 86 -2.06 4.99 -11.05
N THR A 87 -1.70 4.69 -12.30
CA THR A 87 -0.86 3.53 -12.62
C THR A 87 0.57 3.76 -12.14
N LEU A 88 1.14 4.94 -12.43
CA LEU A 88 2.45 5.36 -11.95
C LEU A 88 2.56 5.31 -10.43
N LEU A 89 1.57 5.83 -9.72
CA LEU A 89 1.51 5.80 -8.26
C LEU A 89 1.53 4.36 -7.73
N LYS A 90 0.73 3.46 -8.31
CA LYS A 90 0.70 2.05 -7.91
C LYS A 90 2.06 1.38 -8.11
N GLU A 91 2.71 1.63 -9.24
CA GLU A 91 4.04 1.08 -9.52
C GLU A 91 5.09 1.57 -8.52
N GLU A 92 5.10 2.87 -8.23
CA GLU A 92 6.04 3.45 -7.26
C GLU A 92 5.82 2.91 -5.84
N VAL A 93 4.58 2.83 -5.39
CA VAL A 93 4.25 2.25 -4.08
C VAL A 93 4.65 0.78 -4.03
N ALA A 94 4.38 -0.01 -5.07
CA ALA A 94 4.77 -1.41 -5.14
C ALA A 94 6.29 -1.59 -5.09
N GLN A 95 7.05 -0.76 -5.82
CA GLN A 95 8.50 -0.80 -5.82
C GLN A 95 9.09 -0.43 -4.45
N LEU A 96 8.53 0.56 -3.76
CA LEU A 96 8.94 0.93 -2.40
C LEU A 96 8.71 -0.21 -1.41
N LEU A 97 7.57 -0.90 -1.50
CA LEU A 97 7.25 -2.04 -0.64
C LEU A 97 8.13 -3.26 -0.92
N GLN A 98 8.44 -3.57 -2.18
CA GLN A 98 9.33 -4.70 -2.52
C GLN A 98 10.76 -4.51 -1.99
N LYS A 99 11.28 -3.28 -2.02
CA LYS A 99 12.61 -2.98 -1.45
C LYS A 99 12.68 -3.18 0.06
N ALA A 100 11.53 -3.20 0.75
CA ALA A 100 11.42 -3.40 2.17
C ALA A 100 11.25 -4.87 2.58
N GLU A 101 11.22 -5.83 1.63
CA GLU A 101 11.07 -7.25 1.97
C GLU A 101 12.24 -7.74 2.83
N THR A 102 11.95 -7.95 4.11
CA THR A 102 12.75 -8.79 5.01
C THR A 102 12.45 -10.25 4.70
N LYS A 103 13.50 -11.05 4.47
CA LYS A 103 13.37 -12.50 4.27
C LYS A 103 12.51 -13.11 5.38
N ASP A 104 11.51 -13.91 5.00
CA ASP A 104 10.76 -14.75 5.94
C ASP A 104 11.78 -15.48 6.83
N PRO A 105 11.67 -15.42 8.17
CA PRO A 105 12.47 -16.23 9.07
C PRO A 105 12.01 -17.69 8.92
N LYS A 106 12.49 -18.34 7.86
CA LYS A 106 12.33 -19.78 7.67
C LYS A 106 13.19 -20.49 8.71
N SER A 107 12.68 -20.62 9.93
CA SER A 107 13.18 -21.64 10.82
C SER A 107 12.37 -22.90 10.58
N ASN A 108 13.02 -23.94 10.08
CA ASN A 108 12.44 -25.29 9.99
C ASN A 108 12.41 -25.98 11.38
N SER A 109 12.76 -25.28 12.46
CA SER A 109 12.75 -25.82 13.82
C SER A 109 11.33 -25.86 14.39
N THR A 110 10.91 -27.04 14.85
CA THR A 110 9.69 -27.22 15.63
C THR A 110 10.04 -27.39 17.12
N PRO A 111 9.31 -26.71 18.04
CA PRO A 111 8.22 -25.77 17.78
C PRO A 111 8.71 -24.41 17.26
N TYR A 112 7.91 -23.79 16.37
CA TYR A 112 8.11 -22.39 15.97
C TYR A 112 7.37 -21.49 16.95
N VAL A 113 8.11 -20.71 17.74
CA VAL A 113 7.54 -19.87 18.82
C VAL A 113 7.35 -18.44 18.30
N ILE A 114 6.09 -17.95 18.34
CA ILE A 114 5.72 -16.58 17.95
C ILE A 114 5.36 -15.78 19.20
N MET A 115 6.15 -14.75 19.51
CA MET A 115 5.83 -13.79 20.56
C MET A 115 5.08 -12.58 19.97
N VAL A 116 3.82 -12.36 20.36
CA VAL A 116 3.00 -11.24 19.89
C VAL A 116 3.03 -10.11 20.91
N VAL A 117 3.50 -8.92 20.51
CA VAL A 117 3.64 -7.73 21.36
C VAL A 117 2.85 -6.53 20.80
N GLY A 118 2.48 -5.57 21.65
CA GLY A 118 1.76 -4.34 21.25
C GLY A 118 0.94 -3.72 22.39
N VAL A 119 0.39 -2.52 22.18
CA VAL A 119 -0.41 -1.80 23.19
C VAL A 119 -1.82 -2.40 23.38
N ASN A 120 -2.56 -1.98 24.41
CA ASN A 120 -3.93 -2.47 24.65
C ASN A 120 -4.89 -1.96 23.56
N GLY A 121 -5.85 -2.80 23.16
CA GLY A 121 -6.88 -2.44 22.16
C GLY A 121 -6.54 -2.71 20.69
N VAL A 122 -5.28 -2.97 20.32
CA VAL A 122 -4.89 -3.20 18.89
C VAL A 122 -5.25 -4.59 18.35
N GLY A 123 -5.96 -5.42 19.12
CA GLY A 123 -6.42 -6.74 18.69
C GLY A 123 -5.41 -7.88 18.85
N LYS A 124 -4.40 -7.77 19.73
CA LYS A 124 -3.38 -8.82 19.97
C LYS A 124 -3.98 -10.22 20.14
N THR A 125 -4.89 -10.40 21.09
CA THR A 125 -5.52 -11.69 21.40
C THR A 125 -6.38 -12.20 20.24
N THR A 126 -7.08 -11.30 19.54
CA THR A 126 -7.86 -11.62 18.34
C THR A 126 -6.96 -12.15 17.23
N THR A 127 -5.82 -11.52 17.00
CA THR A 127 -4.83 -11.96 16.00
C THR A 127 -4.22 -13.31 16.39
N ILE A 128 -3.93 -13.55 17.67
CA ILE A 128 -3.48 -14.87 18.16
C ILE A 128 -4.51 -15.95 17.81
N GLY A 129 -5.81 -15.71 18.04
CA GLY A 129 -6.87 -16.65 17.69
C GLY A 129 -6.95 -16.94 16.19
N LYS A 130 -6.82 -15.90 15.34
CA LYS A 130 -6.78 -16.04 13.88
C LYS A 130 -5.56 -16.86 13.41
N LEU A 131 -4.38 -16.60 13.98
CA LEU A 131 -3.16 -17.35 13.70
C LEU A 131 -3.28 -18.81 14.16
N ALA A 132 -3.84 -19.05 15.34
CA ALA A 132 -4.09 -20.39 15.84
C ALA A 132 -5.03 -21.17 14.92
N HIS A 133 -6.13 -20.56 14.44
CA HIS A 133 -7.01 -21.16 13.45
C HIS A 133 -6.30 -21.42 12.10
N HIS A 134 -5.46 -20.50 11.63
CA HIS A 134 -4.71 -20.65 10.38
C HIS A 134 -3.67 -21.78 10.42
N PHE A 135 -2.99 -21.97 11.56
CA PHE A 135 -2.01 -23.04 11.73
C PHE A 135 -2.62 -24.36 12.22
N LYS A 136 -3.90 -24.37 12.59
CA LYS A 136 -4.62 -25.58 12.97
C LYS A 136 -4.85 -26.44 11.73
N THR A 137 -4.11 -27.54 11.65
CA THR A 137 -4.42 -28.69 10.77
C THR A 137 -5.77 -29.29 11.07
#